data_AF-A0A9N9BJP8-F1
#
_entry.id   AF-A0A9N9BJP8-F1
#
_cell.length_a   1.000
_cell.length_b   1.000
_cell.length_c   1.000
_cell.angle_alpha   90.00
_cell.angle_beta   90.00
_cell.angle_gamma   90.00
#
_symmetry.space_group_name_H-M   'P 1'
#
loop_
_entity.id
_entity.type
_entity.pdbx_description
1 polymer ?
#
loop_
_entity_poly.entity_id
_entity_poly.type
_entity_poly.pdbx_seq_one_letter_code
_entity_poly.pdbx_strand_id
1 'polypeptide(L)'
;MAGKTFKSIQEELEHYKTRALELEENLAETQAALEEFQQSSKELEEELERELEQSEKMCRDLKTKNEQLKNEVDVWKQKYYQSKSESNINTTQMQRELDSLRSLKEKFMIQTRELELHNDDLERTERAAQSSLMDLENKYNKAIERNVLLENELEGKNQLIVQVQRLKDELRDVNIEMAILKNKQDGEYGPPTAAAVTTYSRPSSAMSVDSPPPSSPTFSSHAQSNPVMMVQEMVGRVKSLEARLVSCRSLVTPLLAPPPSYSTTMPLCTSPPSPVFSKHRADIPYRSPSKPHRRSSAQKKQFMIHTPMFTPTPFQV
;
A
#
# COMPACT_ATOMS: atom_id res chain seq x y z
N MET A 1 14.29 66.14 108.00
CA MET A 1 14.85 67.32 107.32
C MET A 1 15.39 68.26 108.40
N ALA A 2 16.70 68.27 108.63
CA ALA A 2 17.31 69.24 109.56
C ALA A 2 17.17 70.63 108.92
N GLY A 3 16.49 71.56 109.61
CA GLY A 3 16.34 72.93 109.13
C GLY A 3 17.70 73.61 109.07
N LYS A 4 18.08 74.14 107.90
CA LYS A 4 19.28 74.94 107.75
C LYS A 4 19.12 76.22 108.57
N THR A 5 20.09 76.51 109.43
CA THR A 5 20.12 77.73 110.26
C THR A 5 20.99 78.78 109.58
N PHE A 6 20.42 79.94 109.27
CA PHE A 6 21.07 81.03 108.54
C PHE A 6 21.52 82.14 109.49
N LYS A 7 22.64 82.83 109.19
CA LYS A 7 23.20 83.90 110.05
C LYS A 7 22.55 85.25 109.80
N SER A 8 21.85 85.40 108.68
CA SER A 8 21.10 86.60 108.29
C SER A 8 19.98 86.19 107.33
N ILE A 9 18.87 86.94 107.34
CA ILE A 9 17.76 86.79 106.39
C ILE A 9 18.27 86.85 104.93
N GLN A 10 19.35 87.60 104.69
CA GLN A 10 19.97 87.72 103.36
C GLN A 10 20.65 86.42 102.90
N GLU A 11 21.29 85.68 103.81
CA GLU A 11 21.95 84.40 103.52
C GLU A 11 20.94 83.29 103.26
N GLU A 12 19.81 83.31 103.98
CA GLU A 12 18.66 82.44 103.73
C GLU A 12 18.05 82.69 102.35
N LEU A 13 17.84 83.96 102.00
CA LEU A 13 17.32 84.37 100.69
C LEU A 13 18.24 83.93 99.54
N GLU A 14 19.55 84.15 99.66
CA GLU A 14 20.51 83.70 98.65
C GLU A 14 20.57 82.17 98.55
N HIS A 15 20.53 81.43 99.67
CA HIS A 15 20.52 79.96 99.64
C HIS A 15 19.29 79.40 98.90
N TYR A 16 18.09 79.90 99.21
CA TYR A 16 16.88 79.47 98.52
C TYR A 16 16.83 79.93 97.06
N LYS A 17 17.41 81.09 96.73
CA LYS A 17 17.54 81.58 95.36
C LYS A 17 18.49 80.71 94.53
N THR A 18 19.67 80.37 95.04
CA THR A 18 20.59 79.42 94.39
C THR A 18 19.92 78.06 94.24
N ARG A 19 19.20 77.58 95.27
CA ARG A 19 18.51 76.30 95.20
C ARG A 19 17.38 76.28 94.17
N ALA A 20 16.65 77.39 94.02
CA ALA A 20 15.63 77.53 92.99
C ALA A 20 16.26 77.50 91.58
N LEU A 21 17.38 78.22 91.38
CA LEU A 21 18.13 78.21 90.12
C LEU A 21 18.66 76.81 89.76
N GLU A 22 19.24 76.08 90.72
CA GLU A 22 19.69 74.69 90.50
C GLU A 22 18.51 73.76 90.12
N LEU A 23 17.35 73.93 90.75
CA LEU A 23 16.17 73.13 90.42
C LEU A 23 15.61 73.47 89.04
N GLU A 24 15.62 74.75 88.66
CA GLU A 24 15.26 75.20 87.30
C GLU A 24 16.23 74.63 86.25
N GLU A 25 17.54 74.65 86.52
CA GLU A 25 18.57 74.06 85.64
C GLU A 25 18.37 72.55 85.49
N ASN A 26 18.24 71.81 86.59
CA ASN A 26 17.99 70.36 86.55
C ASN A 26 16.66 70.01 85.83
N LEU A 27 15.62 70.83 86.03
CA LEU A 27 14.35 70.65 85.33
C LEU A 27 14.52 70.89 83.82
N ALA A 28 15.28 71.91 83.42
CA ALA A 28 15.59 72.18 82.02
C ALA A 28 16.43 71.04 81.39
N GLU A 29 17.45 70.55 82.09
CA GLU A 29 18.28 69.42 81.63
C GLU A 29 17.45 68.14 81.45
N THR A 30 16.60 67.81 82.43
CA THR A 30 15.75 66.60 82.35
C THR A 30 14.68 66.72 81.28
N GLN A 31 14.14 67.92 81.03
CA GLN A 31 13.25 68.18 79.90
C GLN A 31 13.97 67.98 78.57
N ALA A 32 15.16 68.56 78.41
CA ALA A 32 15.96 68.40 77.19
C ALA A 32 16.31 66.92 76.93
N ALA A 33 16.71 66.17 77.96
CA ALA A 33 17.01 64.75 77.85
C ALA A 33 15.77 63.91 77.48
N LEU A 34 14.59 64.26 78.01
CA LEU A 34 13.35 63.60 77.65
C LEU A 34 12.96 63.88 76.19
N GLU A 35 13.13 65.12 75.72
CA GLU A 35 12.89 65.49 74.32
C GLU A 35 13.84 64.75 73.37
N GLU A 36 15.13 64.66 73.70
CA GLU A 36 16.10 63.88 72.92
C GLU A 36 15.75 62.39 72.87
N PHE A 37 15.34 61.80 74.00
CA PHE A 37 14.91 60.40 74.06
C PHE A 37 13.64 60.16 73.23
N GLN A 38 12.66 61.06 73.29
CA GLN A 38 11.45 60.98 72.48
C GLN A 38 11.76 61.08 70.99
N GLN A 39 12.63 62.00 70.60
CA GLN A 39 13.05 62.17 69.22
C GLN A 39 13.82 60.93 68.71
N SER A 40 14.77 60.41 69.50
CA SER A 40 15.52 59.19 69.15
C SER A 40 14.61 57.96 69.06
N SER A 41 13.63 57.82 69.97
CA SER A 41 12.66 56.73 69.92
C SER A 41 11.82 56.80 68.65
N LYS A 42 11.38 58.00 68.26
CA LYS A 42 10.61 58.21 67.04
C LYS A 42 11.43 57.89 65.78
N GLU A 43 12.69 58.33 65.71
CA GLU A 43 13.58 58.01 64.59
C GLU A 43 13.84 56.51 64.47
N LEU A 44 13.97 55.80 65.59
CA LEU A 44 14.12 54.34 65.61
C LEU A 44 12.85 53.63 65.12
N GLU A 45 11.67 54.08 65.56
CA GLU A 45 10.38 53.56 65.09
C GLU A 45 10.24 53.74 63.56
N GLU A 46 10.57 54.92 63.04
CA GLU A 46 10.55 55.21 61.60
C GLU A 46 11.54 54.33 60.80
N GLU A 47 12.71 53.99 61.35
CA GLU A 47 13.64 53.05 60.73
C GLU A 47 13.08 51.62 60.71
N LEU A 48 12.53 51.15 61.82
CA LEU A 48 11.94 49.81 61.94
C LEU A 48 10.74 49.64 61.00
N GLU A 49 9.88 50.65 60.89
CA GLU A 49 8.76 50.65 59.94
C GLU A 49 9.27 50.55 58.50
N ARG A 50 10.35 51.27 58.16
CA ARG A 50 10.93 51.22 56.82
C ARG A 50 11.56 49.87 56.49
N GLU A 51 12.28 49.27 57.44
CA GLU A 51 12.83 47.91 57.29
C GLU A 51 11.73 46.86 57.14
N LEU A 52 10.65 47.00 57.93
CA LEU A 52 9.48 46.12 57.85
C LEU A 52 8.82 46.23 56.47
N GLU A 53 8.53 47.45 55.99
CA GLU A 53 7.94 47.68 54.68
C GLU A 53 8.80 47.11 53.54
N GLN A 54 10.13 47.29 53.63
CA GLN A 54 11.06 46.74 52.65
C GLN A 54 11.04 45.20 52.67
N SER A 55 11.08 44.59 53.85
CA SER A 55 11.01 43.13 54.01
C SER A 55 9.70 42.56 53.49
N GLU A 56 8.57 43.19 53.80
CA GLU A 56 7.25 42.80 53.30
C GLU A 56 7.14 42.93 51.79
N LYS A 57 7.71 44.00 51.21
CA LYS A 57 7.80 44.18 49.76
C LYS A 57 8.61 43.05 49.11
N MET A 58 9.79 42.76 49.64
CA MET A 58 10.63 41.66 49.15
C MET A 58 9.92 40.31 49.26
N CYS A 59 9.20 40.06 50.35
CA CYS A 59 8.39 38.86 50.53
C CYS A 59 7.27 38.75 49.47
N ARG A 60 6.57 39.86 49.18
CA ARG A 60 5.55 39.89 48.12
C ARG A 60 6.15 39.64 46.74
N ASP A 61 7.26 40.27 46.42
CA ASP A 61 7.95 40.11 45.14
C ASP A 61 8.44 38.66 44.96
N LEU A 62 9.02 38.04 46.00
CA LEU A 62 9.43 36.65 45.97
C LEU A 62 8.24 35.69 45.81
N LYS A 63 7.10 35.96 46.45
CA LYS A 63 5.87 35.16 46.30
C LYS A 63 5.34 35.21 44.86
N THR A 64 5.21 36.41 44.28
CA THR A 64 4.76 36.56 42.89
C THR A 64 5.72 35.87 41.92
N LYS A 65 7.04 35.97 42.14
CA LYS A 65 8.04 35.28 41.33
C LYS A 65 7.92 33.76 41.45
N ASN A 66 7.66 33.25 42.66
CA ASN A 66 7.45 31.82 42.89
C ASN A 66 6.23 31.29 42.14
N GLU A 67 5.12 32.03 42.16
CA GLU A 67 3.90 31.70 41.41
C GLU A 67 4.14 31.73 39.89
N GLN A 68 4.84 32.74 39.38
CA GLN A 68 5.23 32.80 37.97
C GLN A 68 6.07 31.58 37.56
N LEU A 69 7.09 31.22 38.35
CA LEU A 69 7.94 30.07 38.07
C LEU A 69 7.16 28.75 38.12
N LYS A 70 6.20 28.60 39.05
CA LYS A 70 5.31 27.42 39.08
C LYS A 70 4.47 27.33 37.82
N ASN A 71 3.87 28.44 37.39
CA ASN A 71 3.08 28.48 36.16
C ASN A 71 3.95 28.16 34.93
N GLU A 72 5.16 28.70 34.84
CA GLU A 72 6.11 28.39 33.76
C GLU A 72 6.45 26.89 33.73
N VAL A 73 6.73 26.30 34.89
CA VAL A 73 7.01 24.86 35.01
C VAL A 73 5.82 24.03 34.50
N ASP A 74 4.59 24.38 34.85
CA ASP A 74 3.41 23.64 34.41
C ASP A 74 3.15 23.81 32.91
N VAL A 75 3.35 25.00 32.36
CA VAL A 75 3.30 25.25 30.91
C VAL A 75 4.35 24.40 30.17
N TRP A 76 5.59 24.33 30.68
CA TRP A 76 6.64 23.53 30.07
C TRP A 76 6.38 22.02 30.18
N LYS A 77 5.85 21.55 31.30
CA LYS A 77 5.39 20.15 31.43
C LYS A 77 4.31 19.82 30.42
N GLN A 78 3.31 20.70 30.26
CA GLN A 78 2.24 20.49 29.28
C GLN A 78 2.78 20.44 27.85
N LYS A 79 3.64 21.38 27.47
CA LYS A 79 4.30 21.38 26.15
C LYS A 79 5.13 20.12 25.92
N TYR A 80 5.88 19.67 26.94
CA TYR A 80 6.65 18.45 26.88
C TYR A 80 5.75 17.22 26.65
N TYR A 81 4.67 17.08 27.42
CA TYR A 81 3.75 15.95 27.25
C TYR A 81 3.05 15.96 25.90
N GLN A 82 2.62 17.13 25.42
CA GLN A 82 2.04 17.28 24.07
C GLN A 82 3.05 16.85 23.00
N SER A 83 4.25 17.43 23.00
CA SER A 83 5.29 17.10 22.04
C SER A 83 5.69 15.61 22.10
N LYS A 84 5.77 15.04 23.30
CA LYS A 84 6.08 13.61 23.48
C LYS A 84 4.96 12.71 22.95
N SER A 85 3.70 13.08 23.18
CA SER A 85 2.53 12.38 22.65
C SER A 85 2.50 12.41 21.12
N GLU A 86 2.65 13.60 20.53
CA GLU A 86 2.72 13.78 19.06
C GLU A 86 3.86 12.98 18.43
N SER A 87 5.05 13.01 19.05
CA SER A 87 6.21 12.21 18.60
C SER A 87 5.93 10.71 18.64
N ASN A 88 5.26 10.22 19.70
CA ASN A 88 4.88 8.81 19.82
C ASN A 88 3.83 8.42 18.76
N ILE A 89 2.84 9.28 18.50
CA ILE A 89 1.81 9.07 17.47
C ILE A 89 2.48 8.98 16.09
N ASN A 90 3.34 9.94 15.75
CA ASN A 90 4.07 9.96 14.49
C ASN A 90 4.97 8.72 14.34
N THR A 91 5.71 8.35 15.39
CA THR A 91 6.54 7.13 15.38
C THR A 91 5.69 5.88 15.11
N THR A 92 4.51 5.79 15.75
CA THR A 92 3.59 4.66 15.55
C THR A 92 3.03 4.64 14.13
N GLN A 93 2.69 5.80 13.57
CA GLN A 93 2.23 5.91 12.19
C GLN A 93 3.31 5.47 11.20
N MET A 94 4.53 6.01 11.33
CA MET A 94 5.66 5.66 10.48
C MET A 94 5.99 4.16 10.57
N GLN A 95 5.88 3.56 11.76
CA GLN A 95 6.05 2.12 11.93
C GLN A 95 5.00 1.31 11.16
N ARG A 96 3.71 1.71 11.21
CA ARG A 96 2.63 1.07 10.45
C ARG A 96 2.85 1.20 8.93
N GLU A 97 3.28 2.36 8.47
CA GLU A 97 3.59 2.59 7.04
C GLU A 97 4.76 1.72 6.58
N LEU A 98 5.83 1.61 7.38
CA LEU A 98 6.94 0.72 7.09
C LEU A 98 6.50 -0.75 6.99
N ASP A 99 5.68 -1.22 7.93
CA ASP A 99 5.20 -2.60 7.93
C ASP A 99 4.24 -2.87 6.76
N SER A 100 3.42 -1.88 6.37
CA SER A 100 2.59 -1.92 5.16
C SER A 100 3.45 -2.03 3.89
N LEU A 101 4.49 -1.20 3.75
CA LEU A 101 5.40 -1.24 2.60
C LEU A 101 6.17 -2.56 2.52
N ARG A 102 6.61 -3.10 3.66
CA ARG A 102 7.25 -4.43 3.73
C ARG A 102 6.30 -5.53 3.28
N SER A 103 5.05 -5.50 3.74
CA SER A 103 4.02 -6.46 3.31
C SER A 103 3.73 -6.35 1.82
N LEU A 104 3.64 -5.13 1.29
CA LEU A 104 3.38 -4.91 -0.13
C LEU A 104 4.54 -5.38 -1.01
N LYS A 105 5.79 -5.13 -0.58
CA LYS A 105 6.99 -5.64 -1.23
C LYS A 105 6.96 -7.17 -1.30
N GLU A 106 6.63 -7.84 -0.19
CA GLU A 106 6.53 -9.31 -0.16
C GLU A 106 5.47 -9.82 -1.14
N LYS A 107 4.29 -9.18 -1.17
CA LYS A 107 3.23 -9.53 -2.13
C LYS A 107 3.71 -9.40 -3.56
N PHE A 108 4.40 -8.32 -3.92
CA PHE A 108 4.93 -8.16 -5.27
C PHE A 108 5.99 -9.21 -5.61
N MET A 109 6.87 -9.57 -4.67
CA MET A 109 7.85 -10.63 -4.90
C MET A 109 7.18 -11.98 -5.19
N ILE A 110 6.14 -12.32 -4.43
CA ILE A 110 5.35 -13.54 -4.65
C ILE A 110 4.67 -13.48 -6.02
N GLN A 111 4.01 -12.37 -6.35
CA GLN A 111 3.32 -12.20 -7.64
C GLN A 111 4.28 -12.27 -8.83
N THR A 112 5.49 -11.71 -8.72
CA THR A 112 6.52 -11.83 -9.76
C THR A 112 6.87 -13.28 -9.99
N ARG A 113 7.12 -14.05 -8.92
CA ARG A 113 7.41 -15.48 -9.04
C ARG A 113 6.23 -16.28 -9.63
N GLU A 114 4.99 -15.96 -9.24
CA GLU A 114 3.80 -16.60 -9.81
C GLU A 114 3.65 -16.33 -11.31
N LEU A 115 3.93 -15.10 -11.74
CA LEU A 115 3.93 -14.74 -13.16
C LEU A 115 5.04 -15.45 -13.94
N GLU A 116 6.24 -15.57 -13.37
CA GLU A 116 7.35 -16.33 -13.96
C GLU A 116 6.96 -17.80 -14.15
N LEU A 117 6.39 -18.45 -13.11
CA LEU A 117 5.91 -19.83 -13.20
C LEU A 117 4.81 -20.00 -14.25
N HIS A 118 3.85 -19.07 -14.31
CA HIS A 118 2.79 -19.12 -15.31
C HIS A 118 3.34 -18.93 -16.73
N ASN A 119 4.35 -18.08 -16.90
CA ASN A 119 5.02 -17.91 -18.19
C ASN A 119 5.73 -19.20 -18.63
N ASP A 120 6.46 -19.86 -17.72
CA ASP A 120 7.11 -21.14 -18.01
C ASP A 120 6.10 -22.22 -18.43
N ASP A 121 4.95 -22.29 -17.75
CA ASP A 121 3.86 -23.20 -18.09
C ASP A 121 3.27 -22.87 -19.47
N LEU A 122 3.05 -21.58 -19.77
CA LEU A 122 2.57 -21.14 -21.08
C LEU A 122 3.54 -21.55 -22.19
N GLU A 123 4.83 -21.26 -22.06
CA GLU A 123 5.85 -21.66 -23.03
C GLU A 123 5.90 -23.18 -23.24
N ARG A 124 5.71 -23.96 -22.17
CA ARG A 124 5.64 -25.42 -22.26
C ARG A 124 4.42 -25.87 -23.06
N THR A 125 3.25 -25.27 -22.82
CA THR A 125 2.03 -25.59 -23.59
C THR A 125 2.14 -25.17 -25.05
N GLU A 126 2.78 -24.02 -25.31
CA GLU A 126 3.06 -23.54 -26.66
C GLU A 126 3.94 -24.55 -27.42
N ARG A 127 5.06 -24.98 -26.82
CA ARG A 127 5.95 -25.99 -27.42
C ARG A 127 5.21 -27.30 -27.73
N ALA A 128 4.35 -27.77 -26.83
CA ALA A 128 3.54 -28.97 -27.06
C ALA A 128 2.53 -28.78 -28.21
N ALA A 129 1.85 -27.62 -28.27
CA ALA A 129 0.91 -27.28 -29.33
C ALA A 129 1.60 -27.16 -30.69
N GLN A 130 2.76 -26.49 -30.75
CA GLN A 130 3.57 -26.37 -31.96
C GLN A 130 4.04 -27.75 -32.47
N SER A 131 4.49 -28.64 -31.58
CA SER A 131 4.85 -30.02 -31.96
C SER A 131 3.64 -30.77 -32.53
N SER A 132 2.47 -30.65 -31.90
CA SER A 132 1.26 -31.30 -32.39
C SER A 132 0.79 -30.73 -33.74
N LEU A 133 1.01 -29.43 -33.97
CA LEU A 133 0.70 -28.79 -35.26
C LEU A 133 1.63 -29.32 -36.35
N MET A 134 2.94 -29.36 -36.08
CA MET A 134 3.94 -29.89 -37.01
C MET A 134 3.66 -31.36 -37.38
N ASP A 135 3.25 -32.17 -36.40
CA ASP A 135 2.84 -33.56 -36.65
C ASP A 135 1.61 -33.65 -37.57
N LEU A 136 0.65 -32.74 -37.42
CA LEU A 136 -0.54 -32.69 -38.27
C LEU A 136 -0.20 -32.23 -39.69
N GLU A 137 0.64 -31.20 -39.83
CA GLU A 137 1.15 -30.72 -41.12
C GLU A 137 1.90 -31.83 -41.87
N ASN A 138 2.76 -32.58 -41.18
CA ASN A 138 3.46 -33.72 -41.77
C ASN A 138 2.50 -34.84 -42.21
N LYS A 139 1.47 -35.14 -41.42
CA LYS A 139 0.43 -36.11 -41.81
C LYS A 139 -0.35 -35.63 -43.03
N TYR A 140 -0.68 -34.34 -43.07
CA TYR A 140 -1.39 -33.72 -44.17
C TYR A 140 -0.56 -33.75 -45.46
N ASN A 141 0.72 -33.39 -45.41
CA ASN A 141 1.63 -33.47 -46.56
C ASN A 141 1.74 -34.90 -47.11
N LYS A 142 1.88 -35.90 -46.23
CA LYS A 142 1.86 -37.33 -46.64
C LYS A 142 0.53 -37.77 -47.24
N ALA A 143 -0.58 -37.14 -46.86
CA ALA A 143 -1.88 -37.41 -47.47
C ALA A 143 -1.97 -36.78 -48.86
N ILE A 144 -1.44 -35.56 -49.05
CA ILE A 144 -1.30 -34.91 -50.35
C ILE A 144 -0.44 -35.77 -51.28
N GLU A 145 0.75 -36.20 -50.85
CA GLU A 145 1.64 -37.03 -51.67
C GLU A 145 0.95 -38.31 -52.14
N ARG A 146 0.22 -38.99 -51.25
CA ARG A 146 -0.59 -40.16 -51.64
C ARG A 146 -1.70 -39.81 -52.62
N ASN A 147 -2.35 -38.66 -52.45
CA ASN A 147 -3.42 -38.23 -53.35
C ASN A 147 -2.88 -37.99 -54.76
N VAL A 148 -1.75 -37.29 -54.89
CA VAL A 148 -1.07 -37.06 -56.17
C VAL A 148 -0.67 -38.37 -56.84
N LEU A 149 -0.15 -39.35 -56.09
CA LEU A 149 0.18 -40.67 -56.64
C LEU A 149 -1.07 -41.38 -57.18
N LEU A 150 -2.17 -41.36 -56.43
CA LEU A 150 -3.44 -41.96 -56.87
C LEU A 150 -4.04 -41.25 -58.08
N GLU A 151 -3.94 -39.92 -58.17
CA GLU A 151 -4.35 -39.15 -59.34
C GLU A 151 -3.57 -39.58 -60.59
N ASN A 152 -2.24 -39.75 -60.48
CA ASN A 152 -1.40 -40.24 -61.56
C ASN A 152 -1.74 -41.69 -61.97
N GLU A 153 -2.02 -42.58 -61.01
CA GLU A 153 -2.45 -43.96 -61.30
C GLU A 153 -3.80 -43.98 -62.03
N LEU A 154 -4.74 -43.13 -61.63
CA LEU A 154 -6.02 -42.95 -62.32
C LEU A 154 -5.85 -42.39 -63.73
N GLU A 155 -4.93 -41.44 -63.92
CA GLU A 155 -4.59 -40.92 -65.23
C GLU A 155 -3.99 -42.01 -66.14
N GLY A 156 -3.02 -42.78 -65.65
CA GLY A 156 -2.44 -43.91 -66.38
C GLY A 156 -3.50 -44.96 -66.75
N LYS A 157 -4.43 -45.27 -65.85
CA LYS A 157 -5.58 -46.13 -66.14
C LYS A 157 -6.47 -45.55 -67.24
N ASN A 158 -6.77 -44.25 -67.20
CA ASN A 158 -7.56 -43.58 -68.23
C ASN A 158 -6.86 -43.60 -69.60
N GLN A 159 -5.54 -43.38 -69.64
CA GLN A 159 -4.75 -43.49 -70.87
C GLN A 159 -4.84 -44.90 -71.46
N LEU A 160 -4.73 -45.94 -70.62
CA LEU A 160 -4.87 -47.32 -71.07
C LEU A 160 -6.29 -47.63 -71.59
N ILE A 161 -7.33 -47.11 -70.92
CA ILE A 161 -8.72 -47.23 -71.40
C ILE A 161 -8.87 -46.63 -72.80
N VAL A 162 -8.30 -45.44 -73.03
CA VAL A 162 -8.32 -44.79 -74.36
C VAL A 162 -7.57 -45.62 -75.40
N GLN A 163 -6.38 -46.16 -75.07
CA GLN A 163 -5.63 -47.02 -75.98
C GLN A 163 -6.38 -48.33 -76.31
N VAL A 164 -6.96 -48.98 -75.32
CA VAL A 164 -7.79 -50.18 -75.52
C VAL A 164 -9.00 -49.86 -76.40
N GLN A 165 -9.63 -48.70 -76.21
CA GLN A 165 -10.74 -48.28 -77.06
C GLN A 165 -10.28 -48.06 -78.50
N ARG A 166 -9.14 -47.37 -78.71
CA ARG A 166 -8.55 -47.18 -80.04
C ARG A 166 -8.20 -48.50 -80.72
N LEU A 167 -7.57 -49.44 -80.02
CA LEU A 167 -7.27 -50.77 -80.56
C LEU A 167 -8.54 -51.55 -80.90
N LYS A 168 -9.61 -51.41 -80.11
CA LYS A 168 -10.93 -51.98 -80.46
C LYS A 168 -11.50 -51.34 -81.72
N ASP A 169 -11.30 -50.04 -81.92
CA ASP A 169 -11.74 -49.33 -83.13
C ASP A 169 -10.96 -49.82 -84.35
N GLU A 170 -9.62 -49.89 -84.26
CA GLU A 170 -8.76 -50.43 -85.31
C GLU A 170 -9.07 -51.90 -85.63
N LEU A 171 -9.34 -52.74 -84.62
CA LEU A 171 -9.78 -54.12 -84.83
C LEU A 171 -11.15 -54.20 -85.51
N ARG A 172 -12.07 -53.28 -85.19
CA ARG A 172 -13.35 -53.17 -85.90
C ARG A 172 -13.14 -52.77 -87.35
N ASP A 173 -12.28 -51.79 -87.61
CA ASP A 173 -11.97 -51.33 -88.97
C ASP A 173 -11.33 -52.45 -89.80
N VAL A 174 -10.33 -53.16 -89.28
CA VAL A 174 -9.72 -54.32 -89.96
C VAL A 174 -10.75 -55.43 -90.19
N ASN A 175 -11.64 -55.71 -89.24
CA ASN A 175 -12.71 -56.69 -89.46
C ASN A 175 -13.69 -56.25 -90.55
N ILE A 176 -13.99 -54.95 -90.66
CA ILE A 176 -14.80 -54.39 -91.74
C ILE A 176 -14.05 -54.53 -93.08
N GLU A 177 -12.76 -54.19 -93.14
CA GLU A 177 -11.93 -54.37 -94.34
C GLU A 177 -11.86 -55.84 -94.78
N MET A 178 -11.65 -56.76 -93.85
CA MET A 178 -11.68 -58.21 -94.11
C MET A 178 -13.05 -58.67 -94.62
N ALA A 179 -14.15 -58.16 -94.06
CA ALA A 179 -15.50 -58.44 -94.55
C ALA A 179 -15.73 -57.88 -95.96
N ILE A 180 -15.23 -56.67 -96.26
CA ILE A 180 -15.30 -56.07 -97.61
C ILE A 180 -14.43 -56.86 -98.60
N LEU A 181 -13.22 -57.29 -98.22
CA LEU A 181 -12.35 -58.10 -99.06
C LEU A 181 -12.95 -59.46 -99.36
N LYS A 182 -13.57 -60.10 -98.36
CA LYS A 182 -14.33 -61.34 -98.54
C LYS A 182 -15.51 -61.12 -99.50
N ASN A 183 -16.27 -60.04 -99.32
CA ASN A 183 -17.34 -59.62 -100.24
C ASN A 183 -16.84 -59.13 -101.62
N LYS A 184 -15.53 -58.87 -101.80
CA LYS A 184 -14.92 -58.53 -103.10
C LYS A 184 -14.35 -59.77 -103.81
N GLN A 185 -13.94 -60.80 -103.08
CA GLN A 185 -13.64 -62.13 -103.63
C GLN A 185 -14.92 -62.87 -104.04
N ASP A 186 -16.01 -62.63 -103.33
CA ASP A 186 -17.34 -63.19 -103.59
C ASP A 186 -18.23 -62.09 -104.22
N GLY A 187 -18.22 -61.95 -105.54
CA GLY A 187 -19.16 -61.05 -106.20
C GLY A 187 -20.61 -61.54 -106.12
N GLU A 188 -21.34 -61.27 -105.03
CA GLU A 188 -22.82 -61.20 -104.98
C GLU A 188 -23.37 -60.55 -103.68
N TYR A 189 -24.09 -59.42 -103.83
CA TYR A 189 -25.13 -58.73 -103.01
C TYR A 189 -25.26 -58.87 -101.45
N GLY A 190 -25.36 -57.70 -100.77
CA GLY A 190 -26.35 -57.46 -99.67
C GLY A 190 -25.86 -56.79 -98.35
N PRO A 191 -26.60 -55.81 -97.74
CA PRO A 191 -26.18 -55.02 -96.56
C PRO A 191 -26.57 -55.66 -95.19
N PRO A 192 -26.10 -55.12 -94.02
CA PRO A 192 -25.90 -55.89 -92.79
C PRO A 192 -27.09 -55.88 -91.83
N THR A 193 -27.28 -56.99 -91.10
CA THR A 193 -28.29 -57.09 -90.03
C THR A 193 -27.62 -57.07 -88.66
N ALA A 194 -27.99 -56.07 -87.87
CA ALA A 194 -27.63 -55.92 -86.46
C ALA A 194 -28.16 -57.09 -85.63
N ALA A 195 -27.30 -57.67 -84.79
CA ALA A 195 -27.70 -58.73 -83.86
C ALA A 195 -27.31 -58.36 -82.41
N ALA A 196 -28.35 -58.35 -81.58
CA ALA A 196 -28.40 -58.63 -80.15
C ALA A 196 -27.74 -57.64 -79.18
N VAL A 197 -28.54 -56.66 -78.75
CA VAL A 197 -28.46 -56.08 -77.41
C VAL A 197 -28.89 -57.15 -76.41
N THR A 198 -27.94 -57.72 -75.67
CA THR A 198 -28.23 -58.60 -74.54
C THR A 198 -28.18 -57.81 -73.25
N THR A 199 -29.38 -57.54 -72.73
CA THR A 199 -29.69 -57.15 -71.36
C THR A 199 -29.12 -58.18 -70.39
N TYR A 200 -28.19 -57.77 -69.51
CA TYR A 200 -27.92 -58.50 -68.27
C TYR A 200 -28.02 -57.58 -67.07
N SER A 201 -29.05 -57.91 -66.30
CA SER A 201 -29.44 -57.49 -64.98
C SER A 201 -28.27 -57.38 -63.99
N ARG A 202 -28.24 -56.25 -63.30
CA ARG A 202 -27.60 -56.03 -62.00
C ARG A 202 -28.16 -57.02 -60.96
N PRO A 203 -27.31 -57.69 -60.17
CA PRO A 203 -27.69 -58.09 -58.82
C PRO A 203 -26.89 -57.26 -57.81
N SER A 204 -27.64 -56.54 -56.98
CA SER A 204 -27.23 -56.22 -55.62
C SER A 204 -27.34 -57.52 -54.82
N SER A 205 -26.33 -57.88 -54.05
CA SER A 205 -26.45 -58.91 -53.01
C SER A 205 -25.54 -58.57 -51.86
N ALA A 206 -26.18 -58.06 -50.81
CA ALA A 206 -25.69 -58.05 -49.45
C ALA A 206 -25.41 -59.49 -49.01
N MET A 207 -24.32 -59.69 -48.26
CA MET A 207 -24.10 -60.88 -47.45
C MET A 207 -23.68 -60.40 -46.06
N SER A 208 -24.62 -60.51 -45.14
CA SER A 208 -24.37 -60.52 -43.70
C SER A 208 -23.83 -61.89 -43.31
N VAL A 209 -22.73 -61.96 -42.56
CA VAL A 209 -22.47 -63.08 -41.64
C VAL A 209 -21.82 -62.53 -40.38
N ASP A 210 -22.44 -62.92 -39.28
CA ASP A 210 -22.21 -62.61 -37.88
C ASP A 210 -21.23 -63.61 -37.23
N SER A 211 -20.74 -63.24 -36.04
CA SER A 211 -20.20 -64.05 -34.93
C SER A 211 -18.67 -64.14 -34.64
N PRO A 212 -18.27 -64.25 -33.33
CA PRO A 212 -17.06 -63.66 -32.69
C PRO A 212 -16.14 -64.73 -31.99
N PRO A 213 -15.43 -64.46 -30.86
CA PRO A 213 -14.13 -63.78 -30.63
C PRO A 213 -13.00 -64.75 -30.13
N PRO A 214 -11.77 -64.29 -29.74
CA PRO A 214 -11.50 -63.95 -28.32
C PRO A 214 -10.44 -62.85 -28.02
N SER A 215 -10.71 -62.09 -26.94
CA SER A 215 -9.86 -61.68 -25.80
C SER A 215 -8.47 -60.99 -25.96
N SER A 216 -8.51 -59.66 -25.69
CA SER A 216 -7.60 -58.85 -24.81
C SER A 216 -6.21 -58.38 -25.32
N PRO A 217 -5.65 -57.28 -24.79
CA PRO A 217 -6.24 -55.98 -24.39
C PRO A 217 -5.46 -54.77 -24.94
N THR A 218 -6.11 -53.63 -25.22
CA THR A 218 -5.53 -52.27 -24.99
C THR A 218 -6.52 -51.16 -25.35
N PHE A 219 -6.79 -50.32 -24.36
CA PHE A 219 -7.24 -48.93 -24.41
C PHE A 219 -7.48 -48.29 -25.79
N SER A 220 -8.74 -48.01 -26.11
CA SER A 220 -9.14 -46.92 -27.01
C SER A 220 -10.64 -46.67 -26.87
N SER A 221 -11.02 -45.63 -26.12
CA SER A 221 -12.39 -45.10 -26.15
C SER A 221 -12.46 -43.98 -27.19
N HIS A 222 -12.76 -44.32 -28.43
CA HIS A 222 -13.39 -43.38 -29.36
C HIS A 222 -14.90 -43.62 -29.29
N ALA A 223 -15.55 -42.92 -28.37
CA ALA A 223 -16.99 -42.79 -28.37
C ALA A 223 -17.40 -41.92 -29.55
N GLN A 224 -18.35 -42.42 -30.35
CA GLN A 224 -19.02 -41.68 -31.42
C GLN A 224 -19.52 -40.33 -30.87
N SER A 225 -18.93 -39.24 -31.34
CA SER A 225 -19.29 -37.88 -30.90
C SER A 225 -20.65 -37.50 -31.49
N ASN A 226 -21.71 -37.65 -30.71
CA ASN A 226 -23.00 -37.04 -31.04
C ASN A 226 -22.88 -35.52 -30.88
N PRO A 227 -22.97 -34.72 -31.96
CA PRO A 227 -22.76 -33.27 -31.90
C PRO A 227 -23.75 -32.57 -30.95
N VAL A 228 -24.95 -33.12 -30.76
CA VAL A 228 -25.95 -32.59 -29.82
C VAL A 228 -25.47 -32.71 -28.37
N MET A 229 -24.81 -33.82 -28.03
CA MET A 229 -24.28 -34.03 -26.67
C MET A 229 -23.11 -33.10 -26.36
N MET A 230 -22.27 -32.79 -27.36
CA MET A 230 -21.16 -31.85 -27.21
C MET A 230 -21.66 -30.43 -26.97
N VAL A 231 -22.69 -29.99 -27.71
CA VAL A 231 -23.33 -28.68 -27.49
C VAL A 231 -23.99 -28.63 -26.11
N GLN A 232 -24.70 -29.68 -25.70
CA GLN A 232 -25.31 -29.77 -24.37
C GLN A 232 -24.26 -29.66 -23.25
N GLU A 233 -23.11 -30.31 -23.42
CA GLU A 233 -22.01 -30.27 -22.47
C GLU A 233 -21.33 -28.89 -22.43
N MET A 234 -21.10 -28.25 -23.58
CA MET A 234 -20.57 -26.88 -23.64
C MET A 234 -21.53 -25.87 -23.00
N VAL A 235 -22.83 -25.96 -23.26
CA VAL A 235 -23.84 -25.10 -22.62
C VAL A 235 -23.87 -25.33 -21.10
N GLY A 236 -23.71 -26.58 -20.65
CA GLY A 236 -23.55 -26.90 -19.22
C GLY A 236 -22.32 -26.25 -18.59
N ARG A 237 -21.17 -26.30 -19.28
CA ARG A 237 -19.92 -25.64 -18.85
C ARG A 237 -20.06 -24.12 -18.81
N VAL A 238 -20.72 -23.51 -19.79
CA VAL A 238 -20.99 -22.05 -19.82
C VAL A 238 -21.87 -21.63 -18.65
N LYS A 239 -22.96 -22.35 -18.36
CA LYS A 239 -23.81 -22.07 -17.19
C LYS A 239 -23.05 -22.16 -15.86
N SER A 240 -22.18 -23.16 -15.72
CA SER A 240 -21.32 -23.29 -14.53
C SER A 240 -20.29 -22.15 -14.42
N LEU A 241 -19.76 -21.69 -15.54
CA LEU A 241 -18.84 -20.54 -15.60
C LEU A 241 -19.55 -19.24 -15.20
N GLU A 242 -20.76 -19.01 -15.72
CA GLU A 242 -21.59 -17.85 -15.36
C GLU A 242 -21.94 -17.84 -13.87
N ALA A 243 -22.33 -18.98 -13.28
CA ALA A 243 -22.61 -19.08 -11.85
C ALA A 243 -21.38 -18.71 -10.99
N ARG A 244 -20.18 -19.17 -11.38
CA ARG A 244 -18.94 -18.80 -10.70
C ARG A 244 -18.60 -17.32 -10.87
N LEU A 245 -18.79 -16.75 -12.05
CA LEU A 245 -18.60 -15.32 -12.30
C LEU A 245 -19.56 -14.44 -11.48
N VAL A 246 -20.81 -14.85 -11.34
CA VAL A 246 -21.80 -14.16 -10.48
C VAL A 246 -21.38 -14.22 -9.01
N SER A 247 -20.88 -15.37 -8.54
CA SER A 247 -20.35 -15.50 -7.18
C SER A 247 -19.12 -14.59 -6.95
N CYS A 248 -18.18 -14.54 -7.90
CA CYS A 248 -17.03 -13.63 -7.83
C CYS A 248 -17.48 -12.16 -7.81
N ARG A 249 -18.47 -11.78 -8.62
CA ARG A 249 -19.03 -10.42 -8.61
C ARG A 249 -19.67 -10.09 -7.26
N SER A 250 -20.41 -11.00 -6.64
CA SER A 250 -20.97 -10.81 -5.31
C SER A 250 -19.91 -10.52 -4.24
N LEU A 251 -18.72 -11.13 -4.35
CA LEU A 251 -17.62 -10.92 -3.39
C LEU A 251 -16.83 -9.63 -3.65
N VAL A 252 -16.75 -9.20 -4.91
CA VAL A 252 -15.94 -8.05 -5.33
C VAL A 252 -16.74 -6.74 -5.33
N THR A 253 -18.04 -6.77 -5.61
CA THR A 253 -18.91 -5.57 -5.66
C THR A 253 -18.90 -4.72 -4.37
N PRO A 254 -18.85 -5.30 -3.14
CA PRO A 254 -18.73 -4.51 -1.91
C PRO A 254 -17.37 -3.82 -1.73
N LEU A 255 -16.33 -4.26 -2.44
CA LEU A 255 -14.96 -3.71 -2.34
C LEU A 255 -14.70 -2.56 -3.32
N LEU A 256 -15.53 -2.43 -4.36
CA LEU A 256 -15.45 -1.33 -5.33
C LEU A 256 -16.40 -0.17 -5.01
N ALA A 257 -17.31 -0.36 -4.06
CA ALA A 257 -18.15 0.75 -3.59
C ALA A 257 -17.28 1.74 -2.80
N PRO A 258 -17.26 3.04 -3.16
CA PRO A 258 -16.62 4.04 -2.33
C PRO A 258 -17.29 4.02 -0.93
N PRO A 259 -16.52 4.15 0.17
CA PRO A 259 -17.10 4.16 1.50
C PRO A 259 -18.11 5.31 1.62
N PRO A 260 -19.21 5.14 2.40
CA PRO A 260 -20.15 6.23 2.62
C PRO A 260 -19.39 7.43 3.18
N SER A 261 -19.38 8.51 2.41
CA SER A 261 -18.80 9.79 2.82
C SER A 261 -19.45 10.20 4.13
N TYR A 262 -18.70 10.17 5.24
CA TYR A 262 -19.08 10.94 6.41
C TYR A 262 -18.99 12.41 6.03
N SER A 263 -20.14 12.96 5.62
CA SER A 263 -20.35 14.38 5.42
C SER A 263 -20.33 15.04 6.80
N THR A 264 -19.14 15.38 7.28
CA THR A 264 -18.97 16.36 8.35
C THR A 264 -19.18 17.73 7.74
N THR A 265 -20.40 18.26 7.90
CA THR A 265 -20.69 19.68 7.71
C THR A 265 -20.04 20.46 8.84
N MET A 266 -18.82 20.97 8.62
CA MET A 266 -18.31 22.12 9.37
C MET A 266 -18.54 23.36 8.50
N PRO A 267 -19.31 24.36 8.96
CA PRO A 267 -19.55 25.56 8.18
C PRO A 267 -18.27 26.41 8.09
N LEU A 268 -17.86 26.69 6.86
CA LEU A 268 -16.76 27.58 6.50
C LEU A 268 -17.13 29.02 6.90
N CYS A 269 -16.35 29.60 7.80
CA CYS A 269 -16.46 31.01 8.16
C CYS A 269 -15.89 31.87 7.01
N THR A 270 -16.77 32.61 6.35
CA THR A 270 -16.47 33.63 5.34
C THR A 270 -15.77 34.81 6.00
N SER A 271 -14.56 35.15 5.54
CA SER A 271 -13.94 36.46 5.78
C SER A 271 -13.60 37.13 4.44
N PRO A 272 -13.73 38.46 4.32
CA PRO A 272 -13.68 39.17 3.04
C PRO A 272 -12.24 39.49 2.59
N PRO A 273 -12.01 39.79 1.30
CA PRO A 273 -10.68 40.03 0.76
C PRO A 273 -10.24 41.49 0.94
N SER A 274 -8.93 41.70 1.08
CA SER A 274 -8.24 42.99 1.06
C SER A 274 -6.78 42.75 0.63
N PRO A 275 -6.07 43.74 0.04
CA PRO A 275 -5.79 43.73 -1.39
C PRO A 275 -4.33 43.42 -1.74
N VAL A 276 -4.14 43.16 -3.03
CA VAL A 276 -2.90 42.84 -3.74
C VAL A 276 -1.88 43.97 -3.65
N PHE A 277 -0.66 43.66 -3.21
CA PHE A 277 0.55 44.41 -3.57
C PHE A 277 1.52 43.49 -4.32
N SER A 278 1.71 43.82 -5.59
CA SER A 278 2.73 43.26 -6.47
C SER A 278 4.11 43.80 -6.09
N LYS A 279 5.14 42.94 -6.07
CA LYS A 279 6.33 43.06 -6.95
C LYS A 279 7.48 42.09 -6.62
N HIS A 280 8.11 41.66 -7.71
CA HIS A 280 9.50 41.24 -7.90
C HIS A 280 9.95 39.81 -7.52
N ARG A 281 9.79 38.95 -8.54
CA ARG A 281 10.76 37.98 -9.08
C ARG A 281 12.22 38.46 -8.97
N ALA A 282 13.08 37.64 -8.38
CA ALA A 282 14.52 37.56 -8.65
C ALA A 282 15.02 36.14 -8.39
N ASP A 283 15.89 35.68 -9.29
CA ASP A 283 16.35 34.31 -9.48
C ASP A 283 17.23 33.78 -8.34
N ILE A 284 17.14 32.47 -8.04
CA ILE A 284 18.08 31.74 -7.17
C ILE A 284 18.77 30.66 -8.01
N PRO A 285 20.11 30.70 -8.19
CA PRO A 285 20.82 29.65 -8.88
C PRO A 285 21.15 28.48 -7.94
N TYR A 286 21.04 27.28 -8.51
CA TYR A 286 21.46 25.99 -7.97
C TYR A 286 22.88 26.03 -7.38
N ARG A 287 23.05 25.57 -6.13
CA ARG A 287 24.35 25.25 -5.52
C ARG A 287 24.46 23.76 -5.26
N SER A 288 25.45 23.13 -5.88
CA SER A 288 25.82 21.72 -5.74
C SER A 288 26.38 21.38 -4.34
N PRO A 289 26.37 20.10 -3.92
CA PRO A 289 26.63 19.69 -2.54
C PRO A 289 28.13 19.57 -2.24
N SER A 290 28.54 19.99 -1.04
CA SER A 290 29.89 19.75 -0.50
C SER A 290 29.86 18.73 0.65
N LYS A 291 30.95 17.96 0.69
CA LYS A 291 31.28 16.69 1.37
C LYS A 291 30.95 16.54 2.88
N PRO A 292 30.92 15.29 3.40
CA PRO A 292 30.47 14.97 4.75
C PRO A 292 31.54 15.22 5.81
N HIS A 293 31.13 15.76 6.97
CA HIS A 293 31.97 15.84 8.16
C HIS A 293 31.92 14.52 8.95
N ARG A 294 33.11 13.96 9.22
CA ARG A 294 33.35 12.86 10.17
C ARG A 294 32.89 13.26 11.57
N ARG A 295 32.00 12.48 12.18
CA ARG A 295 31.72 12.51 13.63
C ARG A 295 32.87 11.85 14.39
N SER A 296 33.49 12.58 15.33
CA SER A 296 34.36 12.01 16.35
C SER A 296 33.52 11.52 17.54
N SER A 297 33.86 10.33 18.04
CA SER A 297 33.26 9.65 19.18
C SER A 297 33.58 10.35 20.50
N ALA A 298 32.55 10.82 21.22
CA ALA A 298 32.68 11.31 22.59
C ALA A 298 32.47 10.17 23.60
N GLN A 299 33.42 10.02 24.51
CA GLN A 299 33.43 9.07 25.62
C GLN A 299 32.27 9.33 26.60
N LYS A 300 31.61 8.23 26.98
CA LYS A 300 30.53 8.18 27.97
C LYS A 300 31.16 8.21 29.38
N LYS A 301 31.13 9.36 30.06
CA LYS A 301 31.40 9.41 31.52
C LYS A 301 30.09 9.15 32.26
N GLN A 302 30.05 8.03 32.96
CA GLN A 302 28.96 7.58 33.81
C GLN A 302 29.07 8.32 35.15
N PHE A 303 28.18 9.27 35.41
CA PHE A 303 28.01 9.81 36.76
C PHE A 303 26.95 8.96 37.48
N MET A 304 27.37 8.21 38.50
CA MET A 304 26.46 7.56 39.44
C MET A 304 25.93 8.61 40.41
N ILE A 305 24.63 8.88 40.35
CA ILE A 305 23.92 9.62 41.38
C ILE A 305 23.54 8.61 42.47
N HIS A 306 24.21 8.68 43.63
CA HIS A 306 23.76 8.01 44.85
C HIS A 306 22.63 8.83 45.47
N THR A 307 21.42 8.26 45.50
CA THR A 307 20.29 8.76 46.29
C THR A 307 20.42 8.20 47.71
N PRO A 308 20.47 9.02 48.77
CA PRO A 308 20.40 8.49 50.14
C PRO A 308 18.96 8.10 50.47
N MET A 309 18.76 6.83 50.85
CA MET A 309 17.52 6.32 51.44
C MET A 309 17.41 6.81 52.89
N PHE A 310 16.36 7.59 53.16
CA PHE A 310 15.95 7.97 54.51
C PHE A 310 15.29 6.76 55.19
N THR A 311 15.88 6.23 56.26
CA THR A 311 15.24 5.21 57.12
C THR A 311 14.57 5.88 58.32
N PRO A 312 13.30 5.56 58.66
CA PRO A 312 12.66 6.06 59.86
C PRO A 312 13.07 5.21 61.07
N THR A 313 13.54 5.86 62.14
CA THR A 313 13.79 5.25 63.45
C THR A 313 12.47 4.96 64.17
N PRO A 314 12.30 3.80 64.83
CA PRO A 314 11.10 3.51 65.60
C PRO A 314 11.14 4.19 66.97
N PHE A 315 9.97 4.68 67.38
CA PHE A 315 9.64 5.07 68.75
C PHE A 315 9.90 3.91 69.72
N GLN A 316 10.53 4.22 70.86
CA GLN A 316 10.43 3.40 72.07
C GLN A 316 9.70 4.19 73.17
N VAL A 317 8.87 3.43 73.89
CA VAL A 317 7.94 3.79 74.97
C VAL A 317 8.65 4.42 76.16
#